data_AF-A0A1H8WBS7-F1
#
_entry.id   AF-A0A1H8WBS7-F1
#
_cell.length_a   1.000
_cell.length_b   1.000
_cell.length_c   1.000
_cell.angle_alpha   90.00
_cell.angle_beta   90.00
_cell.angle_gamma   90.00
#
_symmetry.space_group_name_H-M   'P 1'
#
loop_
_entity.id
_entity.type
_entity.pdbx_description
1 polymer ?
#
loop_
_entity_poly.entity_id
_entity_poly.type
_entity_poly.pdbx_seq_one_letter_code
_entity_poly.pdbx_strand_id
1 'polypeptide(L)' 'MRKALSALCSVCDIEMINMGNNQTHLFVCPKCQKNLGPFTDIYINQEQLDMRYKLEKAVMYLRKMNNK' A
#
# COMPACT_ATOMS: atom_id res chain seq x y z
N MET A 1 6.55 -17.85 -13.70
CA MET A 1 5.69 -16.65 -13.89
C MET A 1 5.95 -15.70 -12.73
N ARG A 2 6.32 -14.43 -12.99
CA ARG A 2 6.41 -13.42 -11.92
C ARG A 2 4.97 -13.10 -11.48
N LYS A 3 4.63 -13.29 -10.20
CA LYS A 3 3.34 -12.80 -9.67
C LYS A 3 3.35 -11.28 -9.76
N ALA A 4 2.31 -10.70 -10.37
CA ALA A 4 2.11 -9.27 -10.33
C ALA A 4 1.83 -8.86 -8.88
N LEU A 5 2.47 -7.80 -8.40
CA LEU A 5 2.21 -7.24 -7.08
C LEU A 5 0.96 -6.38 -7.13
N SER A 6 0.02 -6.61 -6.23
CA SER A 6 -1.23 -5.83 -6.11
C SER A 6 -1.46 -5.41 -4.66
N ALA A 7 -1.88 -4.17 -4.41
CA ALA A 7 -2.20 -3.65 -3.09
C ALA A 7 -3.62 -3.10 -3.02
N LEU A 8 -4.24 -3.12 -1.84
CA LEU A 8 -5.52 -2.45 -1.57
C LEU A 8 -5.28 -1.17 -0.77
N CYS A 9 -6.10 -0.15 -0.99
CA CYS A 9 -6.06 1.09 -0.23
C CYS A 9 -6.58 0.88 1.19
N SER A 10 -5.79 1.24 2.21
CA SER A 10 -6.17 1.12 3.63
C SER A 10 -7.38 1.96 4.06
N VAL A 11 -7.85 2.88 3.20
CA VAL A 11 -8.99 3.77 3.48
C VAL A 11 -10.30 3.25 2.90
N CYS A 12 -10.25 2.86 1.63
CA CYS A 12 -11.44 2.54 0.83
C CYS A 12 -11.44 1.10 0.29
N ASP A 13 -10.41 0.31 0.61
CA ASP A 13 -10.22 -1.09 0.22
C ASP A 13 -10.24 -1.34 -1.31
N ILE A 14 -10.00 -0.30 -2.12
CA ILE A 14 -9.90 -0.37 -3.59
C ILE A 14 -8.48 -0.73 -4.02
N GLU A 15 -8.36 -1.52 -5.10
CA GLU A 15 -7.08 -1.85 -5.72
C GLU A 15 -6.28 -0.61 -6.14
N MET A 16 -5.01 -0.62 -5.77
CA MET A 16 -4.07 0.47 -6.01
C MET A 16 -3.29 0.22 -7.29
N ILE A 17 -2.99 1.31 -7.98
CA ILE A 17 -2.24 1.28 -9.22
C ILE A 17 -0.76 1.23 -8.87
N ASN A 18 -0.04 0.24 -9.41
CA ASN A 18 1.42 0.21 -9.36
C ASN A 18 1.96 1.17 -10.42
N MET A 19 2.42 2.33 -9.98
CA MET A 19 3.11 3.34 -10.79
C MET A 19 4.64 3.22 -10.70
N GLY A 20 5.13 2.17 -10.05
CA GLY A 20 6.55 1.86 -9.95
C GLY A 20 7.15 1.32 -11.25
N ASN A 21 8.48 1.25 -11.27
CA ASN A 21 9.22 0.62 -12.36
C ASN A 21 9.73 -0.78 -11.93
N ASN A 22 10.63 -1.38 -12.72
CA ASN A 22 11.16 -2.71 -12.46
C ASN A 22 12.00 -2.83 -11.17
N GLN A 23 12.39 -1.71 -10.57
CA GLN A 23 13.25 -1.67 -9.38
C GLN A 23 12.47 -1.12 -8.18
N THR A 24 11.65 -0.09 -8.39
CA THR A 24 10.83 0.57 -7.37
C THR A 24 9.36 0.26 -7.55
N HIS A 25 8.66 -0.09 -6.48
CA HIS A 25 7.20 -0.22 -6.51
C HIS A 25 6.55 0.95 -5.78
N LEU A 26 5.69 1.68 -6.48
CA LEU A 26 4.92 2.79 -5.95
C LEU A 26 3.43 2.47 -6.15
N PHE A 27 2.71 2.23 -5.06
CA PHE A 27 1.27 2.00 -5.10
C PHE A 27 0.50 3.28 -4.78
N VAL A 28 -0.39 3.68 -5.68
CA VAL A 28 -1.23 4.88 -5.53
C VAL A 28 -2.70 4.51 -5.57
N CYS A 29 -3.47 5.03 -4.61
CA CYS A 29 -4.92 4.87 -4.64
C CYS A 29 -5.53 5.94 -5.55
N PRO A 30 -6.25 5.57 -6.62
CA PRO A 30 -6.82 6.54 -7.55
C PRO A 30 -7.91 7.41 -6.91
N LYS A 31 -8.61 6.91 -5.86
CA LYS A 31 -9.69 7.65 -5.20
C LYS A 31 -9.25 8.47 -3.99
N CYS A 32 -8.25 7.99 -3.25
CA CYS A 32 -7.89 8.57 -1.95
C CYS A 32 -6.58 9.35 -1.94
N GLN A 33 -5.87 9.45 -3.08
CA GLN A 33 -4.54 10.07 -3.21
C GLN A 33 -3.65 9.85 -1.98
N LYS A 34 -3.45 8.58 -1.62
CA LYS A 34 -2.46 8.16 -0.62
C LYS A 34 -1.42 7.29 -1.31
N ASN A 35 -0.15 7.65 -1.11
CA ASN A 35 1.00 6.92 -1.62
C ASN A 35 1.42 5.88 -0.59
N LEU A 36 1.40 4.61 -0.98
CA LEU A 36 1.74 3.48 -0.12
C LEU A 36 3.19 2.99 -0.31
N GLY A 37 4.10 3.84 -0.82
CA GLY A 37 5.52 3.47 -0.79
C GLY A 37 6.51 4.45 -1.41
N PRO A 38 7.56 4.82 -0.66
CA PRO A 38 8.83 5.27 -1.20
C PRO A 38 9.97 4.41 -0.63
N PHE A 39 10.44 3.41 -1.38
CA PHE A 39 11.76 2.82 -1.14
C PHE A 39 12.39 2.48 -2.48
N THR A 40 13.50 3.17 -2.78
CA THR A 40 14.51 2.82 -3.77
C THR A 40 14.77 1.31 -3.75
N ASP A 41 14.55 0.67 -4.89
CA ASP A 41 14.98 -0.68 -5.28
C ASP A 41 14.68 -1.85 -4.33
N ILE A 42 13.60 -1.77 -3.54
CA ILE A 42 13.16 -2.93 -2.74
C ILE A 42 12.16 -3.73 -3.57
N TYR A 43 12.59 -4.91 -4.03
CA TYR A 43 11.70 -5.97 -4.49
C TYR A 43 10.85 -6.46 -3.31
N ILE A 44 9.79 -5.70 -3.00
CA ILE A 44 8.81 -6.10 -1.99
C ILE A 44 7.93 -7.20 -2.58
N ASN A 45 7.91 -8.37 -1.96
CA ASN A 45 7.02 -9.46 -2.37
C ASN A 45 5.57 -9.20 -1.89
N GLN A 46 4.60 -10.00 -2.35
CA GLN A 46 3.19 -9.83 -1.99
C GLN A 46 2.94 -9.90 -0.47
N GLU A 47 3.68 -10.74 0.26
CA GLU A 47 3.54 -10.89 1.70
C GLU A 47 3.94 -9.61 2.45
N GLN A 48 5.04 -8.98 2.05
CA GLN A 48 5.49 -7.70 2.61
C GLN A 48 4.48 -6.58 2.32
N LEU A 49 3.87 -6.60 1.13
CA LEU A 49 2.83 -5.66 0.73
C LEU A 49 1.56 -5.81 1.59
N ASP A 50 1.11 -7.04 1.80
CA ASP A 50 -0.05 -7.36 2.64
C ASP A 50 0.18 -6.96 4.10
N MET A 51 1.38 -7.20 4.63
CA MET A 51 1.77 -6.80 5.98
C MET A 51 1.69 -5.27 6.14
N ARG A 52 2.20 -4.53 5.15
CA ARG A 52 2.15 -3.05 5.17
C ARG A 52 0.71 -2.54 5.15
N TYR A 53 -0.14 -3.12 4.30
CA TYR A 53 -1.56 -2.80 4.26
C TYR A 53 -2.24 -2.99 5.62
N LYS A 54 -1.99 -4.13 6.28
CA LYS A 54 -2.53 -4.42 7.63
C LYS A 54 -2.07 -3.38 8.67
N LEU A 55 -0.78 -3.04 8.67
CA LEU A 55 -0.23 -2.03 9.59
C LEU A 55 -0.87 -0.66 9.39
N GLU A 56 -0.99 -0.20 8.14
CA GLU A 56 -1.62 1.11 7.88
C GLU A 56 -3.10 1.13 8.26
N LYS A 57 -3.83 0.04 8.02
CA LYS A 57 -5.23 -0.09 8.44
C LYS A 57 -5.36 -0.02 9.96
N ALA A 58 -4.48 -0.71 10.69
CA ALA A 58 -4.43 -0.66 12.16
C ALA A 58 -4.10 0.75 12.68
N VAL A 59 -3.09 1.42 12.11
CA VAL A 59 -2.74 2.80 12.48
C VAL A 59 -3.90 3.76 12.20
N MET A 60 -4.57 3.61 11.06
CA MET A 60 -5.71 4.46 10.70
C MET A 60 -6.89 4.27 11.67
N TYR A 61 -7.13 3.03 12.09
CA TYR A 61 -8.14 2.71 13.12
C TYR A 61 -7.79 3.37 14.46
N LEU A 62 -6.56 3.22 14.94
CA LEU A 62 -6.10 3.83 16.20
C LEU A 62 -6.21 5.36 16.17
N ARG A 63 -5.84 6.00 15.05
CA ARG A 63 -5.98 7.46 14.87
C ARG A 63 -7.43 7.93 14.96
N LYS A 64 -8.39 7.15 14.43
CA LYS A 64 -9.82 7.47 14.54
C LYS A 64 -10.33 7.38 15.98
N MET A 65 -9.75 6.49 16.80
CA MET A 65 -10.14 6.37 18.21
C MET A 65 -9.56 7.50 19.07
N ASN A 66 -8.34 7.96 18.77
CA ASN A 66 -7.67 9.00 19.56
C ASN A 66 -8.11 10.45 19.22
N ASN A 67 -8.80 10.65 18.09
CA ASN A 67 -9.35 11.94 17.67
C ASN A 67 -10.86 12.09 18.03
N LYS A 68 -11.36 11.27 18.95
CA LYS A 68 -12.72 11.33 19.53
C LYS A 68 -12.62 11.71 20.99
#